data_AF-A0A2N2T3E7-F1
#
_entry.id   AF-A0A2N2T3E7-F1
#
_cell.length_a   1.000
_cell.length_b   1.000
_cell.length_c   1.000
_cell.angle_alpha   90.00
_cell.angle_beta   90.00
_cell.angle_gamma   90.00
#
_symmetry.space_group_name_H-M   'P 1'
#
loop_
_entity.id
_entity.type
_entity.pdbx_description
1 polymer ?
#
loop_
_entity_poly.entity_id
_entity_poly.type
_entity_poly.pdbx_seq_one_letter_code
_entity_poly.pdbx_strand_id
1 'polypeptide(L)'
;MAFGSNFLDIDGTADQLSARTPIVMMANDCFIVTGNTLLSAFDRLEVAEYSAKAIISARSLGEIVSINDRQIAELEKTFHLEA
;
A
#
# COMPACT_ATOMS: atom_id res chain seq x y z
N MET A 1 0.65 6.10 9.11
CA MET A 1 0.18 7.32 9.80
C MET A 1 -0.46 6.97 11.13
N ALA A 2 -0.52 7.91 12.08
CA ALA A 2 -1.23 7.73 13.34
C ALA A 2 -2.75 7.88 13.15
N PHE A 3 -3.53 7.28 14.06
CA PHE A 3 -4.99 7.43 14.09
C PHE A 3 -5.41 8.92 14.07
N GLY A 4 -6.40 9.25 13.25
CA GLY A 4 -6.97 10.59 13.15
C GLY A 4 -6.15 11.63 12.37
N SER A 5 -5.03 11.25 11.74
CA SER A 5 -4.20 12.20 10.97
C SER A 5 -5.00 12.89 9.84
N ASN A 6 -6.01 12.23 9.29
CA ASN A 6 -6.88 12.71 8.22
C ASN A 6 -7.77 13.90 8.59
N PHE A 7 -7.95 14.19 9.87
CA PHE A 7 -8.68 15.36 10.35
C PHE A 7 -7.90 16.21 11.36
N LEU A 8 -6.79 15.69 11.92
CA LEU A 8 -5.90 16.45 12.81
C LEU A 8 -4.70 17.08 12.08
N ASP A 9 -4.27 16.51 10.97
CA ASP A 9 -3.12 16.96 10.17
C ASP A 9 -3.37 16.69 8.68
N ILE A 10 -4.27 17.50 8.10
CA ILE A 10 -4.71 17.33 6.71
C ILE A 10 -3.55 17.56 5.75
N ASP A 11 -2.76 18.61 5.97
CA ASP A 11 -1.64 18.97 5.10
C ASP A 11 -0.53 17.90 5.18
N GLY A 12 -0.14 17.48 6.38
CA GLY A 12 0.84 16.40 6.54
C GLY A 12 0.33 15.05 6.00
N THR A 13 -0.99 14.81 6.05
CA THR A 13 -1.59 13.63 5.40
C THR A 13 -1.50 13.72 3.87
N ALA A 14 -1.79 14.89 3.30
CA ALA A 14 -1.72 15.12 1.87
C ALA A 14 -0.28 15.02 1.33
N ASP A 15 0.71 15.51 2.08
CA ASP A 15 2.13 15.49 1.70
C ASP A 15 2.72 14.07 1.56
N GLN A 16 2.10 13.07 2.18
CA GLN A 16 2.52 11.66 2.06
C GLN A 16 2.01 11.01 0.76
N LEU A 17 1.03 11.61 0.10
CA LEU A 17 0.46 11.10 -1.14
C LEU A 17 1.24 11.65 -2.34
N SER A 18 1.65 10.75 -3.22
CA SER A 18 2.32 11.13 -4.47
C SER A 18 2.02 10.11 -5.56
N ALA A 19 2.44 10.39 -6.79
CA ALA A 19 2.34 9.41 -7.88
C ALA A 19 3.07 8.09 -7.57
N ARG A 20 4.14 8.13 -6.75
CA ARG A 20 4.86 6.92 -6.28
C ARG A 20 4.27 6.30 -5.03
N THR A 21 3.50 7.06 -4.25
CA THR A 21 2.85 6.61 -3.02
C THR A 21 1.36 6.94 -3.09
N PRO A 22 0.58 6.22 -3.92
CA PRO A 22 -0.84 6.52 -4.11
C PRO A 22 -1.72 5.98 -2.98
N ILE A 23 -1.16 5.18 -2.07
CA ILE A 23 -1.85 4.54 -0.95
C ILE A 23 -1.11 4.89 0.34
N VAL A 24 -1.85 5.36 1.35
CA VAL A 24 -1.35 5.49 2.72
C VAL A 24 -2.25 4.73 3.68
N MET A 25 -1.64 4.04 4.64
CA MET A 25 -2.35 3.33 5.70
C MET A 25 -2.33 4.15 7.00
N MET A 26 -3.51 4.29 7.61
CA MET A 26 -3.69 4.90 8.91
C MET A 26 -3.87 3.81 9.97
N ALA A 27 -3.03 3.87 11.01
CA ALA A 27 -3.06 2.89 12.08
C ALA A 27 -4.42 2.89 12.77
N ASN A 28 -5.05 1.72 12.82
CA ASN A 28 -6.34 1.47 13.48
C ASN A 28 -7.52 2.28 12.92
N ASP A 29 -7.42 2.75 11.68
CA ASP A 29 -8.50 3.51 11.05
C ASP A 29 -8.74 2.98 9.63
N CYS A 30 -8.14 3.59 8.62
CA CYS A 30 -8.46 3.35 7.22
C CYS A 30 -7.23 3.37 6.30
N PHE A 31 -7.49 3.09 5.02
CA PHE A 31 -6.59 3.44 3.92
C PHE A 31 -7.10 4.68 3.20
N ILE A 32 -6.18 5.54 2.77
CA ILE A 32 -6.47 6.60 1.81
C ILE A 32 -5.79 6.21 0.50
N VAL A 33 -6.59 6.11 -0.56
CA VAL A 33 -6.13 5.65 -1.88
C VAL A 33 -6.49 6.70 -2.92
N THR A 34 -5.51 7.03 -3.76
CA THR A 34 -5.66 7.99 -4.86
C THR A 34 -5.54 7.29 -6.21
N GLY A 35 -6.15 7.89 -7.23
CA GLY A 35 -6.08 7.42 -8.60
C GLY A 35 -6.63 8.46 -9.57
N ASN A 36 -6.20 8.39 -10.83
CA ASN A 36 -6.67 9.29 -11.89
C ASN A 36 -8.16 9.10 -12.20
N THR A 37 -8.71 7.92 -11.89
CA THR A 37 -10.13 7.58 -11.97
C THR A 37 -10.54 6.81 -10.72
N LEU A 38 -11.84 6.83 -10.41
CA LEU A 38 -12.40 6.02 -9.32
C LEU A 38 -12.05 4.54 -9.46
N LEU A 39 -12.13 3.99 -10.68
CA LEU A 39 -11.79 2.60 -10.94
C LEU A 39 -10.32 2.30 -10.63
N SER A 40 -9.39 3.19 -11.02
CA SER A 40 -7.97 3.01 -10.71
C SER A 40 -7.64 3.14 -9.21
N ALA A 41 -8.41 3.92 -8.45
CA ALA A 41 -8.27 3.98 -7.00
C ALA A 41 -8.82 2.71 -6.35
N PHE A 42 -9.95 2.20 -6.85
CA PHE A 42 -10.57 0.99 -6.35
C PHE A 42 -9.72 -0.26 -6.62
N ASP A 43 -9.15 -0.40 -7.82
CA ASP A 43 -8.24 -1.49 -8.20
C ASP A 43 -7.03 -1.57 -7.26
N ARG A 44 -6.40 -0.43 -6.97
CA ARG A 44 -5.30 -0.32 -6.00
C ARG A 44 -5.72 -0.72 -4.58
N LEU A 45 -6.91 -0.31 -4.15
CA LEU A 45 -7.47 -0.69 -2.84
C LEU A 45 -7.71 -2.20 -2.77
N GLU A 46 -8.26 -2.80 -3.83
CA GLU A 46 -8.52 -4.23 -3.91
C GLU A 46 -7.23 -5.06 -3.78
N VAL A 47 -6.18 -4.66 -4.50
CA VAL A 47 -4.86 -5.32 -4.42
C VAL A 47 -4.30 -5.24 -2.99
N ALA A 48 -4.39 -4.09 -2.34
CA ALA A 48 -3.91 -3.91 -0.96
C ALA A 48 -4.69 -4.79 0.04
N GLU A 49 -6.02 -4.79 -0.05
CA GLU A 49 -6.91 -5.59 0.79
C GLU A 49 -6.70 -7.10 0.60
N TYR A 50 -6.62 -7.54 -0.65
CA TYR A 50 -6.37 -8.96 -0.97
C TYR A 50 -5.01 -9.42 -0.45
N SER A 51 -3.97 -8.60 -0.63
CA SER A 51 -2.62 -8.90 -0.13
C SER A 51 -2.60 -9.01 1.39
N ALA A 52 -3.27 -8.07 2.09
CA ALA A 52 -3.39 -8.11 3.55
C ALA A 52 -4.12 -9.39 4.03
N LYS A 53 -5.23 -9.74 3.39
CA LYS A 53 -5.97 -10.99 3.66
C LYS A 53 -5.11 -12.23 3.44
N ALA A 54 -4.36 -12.27 2.35
CA ALA A 54 -3.48 -13.39 2.03
C ALA A 54 -2.38 -13.55 3.10
N ILE A 55 -1.73 -12.44 3.50
CA ILE A 55 -0.73 -12.43 4.58
C ILE A 55 -1.34 -12.93 5.88
N ILE A 56 -2.48 -12.39 6.31
CA ILE A 56 -3.14 -12.79 7.57
C ILE A 56 -3.47 -14.28 7.55
N SER A 57 -4.05 -14.77 6.44
CA SER A 57 -4.43 -16.18 6.29
C SER A 57 -3.20 -17.09 6.29
N ALA A 58 -2.12 -16.70 5.61
CA ALA A 58 -0.88 -17.48 5.53
C ALA A 58 -0.21 -17.66 6.90
N ARG A 59 -0.33 -16.68 7.83
CA ARG A 59 0.20 -16.82 9.20
C ARG A 59 -0.36 -18.00 9.96
N SER A 60 -1.59 -18.43 9.64
CA SER A 60 -2.19 -19.61 10.27
C SER A 60 -1.55 -20.93 9.81
N LEU A 61 -0.85 -20.92 8.66
CA LEU A 61 -0.21 -22.09 8.07
C LEU A 61 1.29 -22.20 8.45
N GLY A 62 1.88 -21.14 9.00
CA GLY A 62 3.29 -21.10 9.40
C GLY A 62 3.94 -19.74 9.13
N GLU A 63 5.27 -19.72 9.09
CA GLU A 63 6.02 -18.51 8.75
C GLU A 63 5.86 -18.14 7.27
N ILE A 64 5.68 -16.85 7.03
CA ILE A 64 5.56 -16.30 5.68
C ILE A 64 6.96 -16.13 5.10
N VAL A 65 7.22 -16.77 3.96
CA VAL A 65 8.44 -16.54 3.18
C VAL A 65 8.25 -15.29 2.33
N SER A 66 8.81 -14.17 2.77
CA SER A 66 8.74 -12.88 2.07
C SER A 66 9.67 -12.83 0.86
N ILE A 67 9.28 -12.02 -0.14
CA ILE A 67 10.15 -11.64 -1.26
C ILE A 67 11.35 -10.89 -0.68
N ASN A 68 12.57 -11.30 -1.03
CA ASN A 68 13.78 -10.64 -0.56
C ASN A 68 14.21 -9.47 -1.48
N ASP A 69 15.11 -8.63 -1.00
CA ASP A 69 15.58 -7.42 -1.71
C ASP A 69 16.12 -7.71 -3.12
N ARG A 70 16.77 -8.86 -3.33
CA ARG A 70 17.26 -9.24 -4.67
C ARG A 70 16.10 -9.49 -5.63
N GLN A 71 15.07 -10.21 -5.17
CA GLN A 71 13.87 -10.47 -5.97
C GLN A 71 13.05 -9.20 -6.20
N ILE A 72 13.03 -8.27 -5.24
CA ILE A 72 12.42 -6.94 -5.41
C ILE A 72 13.13 -6.18 -6.53
N ALA A 73 14.46 -6.12 -6.50
CA ALA A 73 15.25 -5.44 -7.54
C ALA A 73 15.04 -6.07 -8.93
N GLU A 74 14.92 -7.41 -9.02
CA GLU A 74 14.57 -8.09 -10.28
C GLU A 74 13.20 -7.67 -10.80
N LEU A 75 12.19 -7.58 -9.93
CA LEU A 75 10.84 -7.12 -10.29
C LEU A 75 10.84 -5.65 -10.73
N GLU A 76 11.53 -4.77 -10.00
CA GLU A 76 11.63 -3.35 -10.34
C GLU A 76 12.20 -3.16 -11.75
N LYS A 77 13.25 -3.92 -12.08
CA LYS A 77 13.85 -3.92 -13.42
C LYS A 77 12.92 -4.49 -14.49
N THR A 78 12.27 -5.63 -14.23
CA THR A 78 11.38 -6.31 -15.18
C THR A 78 10.15 -5.48 -15.51
N PHE A 79 9.58 -4.77 -14.52
CA PHE A 79 8.38 -3.98 -14.68
C PHE A 79 8.65 -2.49 -14.93
N HIS A 80 9.92 -2.10 -15.11
CA HIS A 80 10.33 -0.72 -15.37
C HIS A 80 9.85 0.26 -14.30
N LEU A 81 9.96 -0.14 -13.03
CA LEU A 81 9.54 0.65 -11.86
C LEU A 81 10.68 1.49 -11.26
N GLU A 82 11.89 1.36 -11.83
CA GLU A 82 13.04 2.19 -11.49
C GLU A 82 12.76 3.65 -11.85
N ALA A 83 12.97 4.55 -10.88
CA ALA A 83 12.77 6.00 -10.99
C ALA A 83 14.11 6.74 -10.91
#